data_AF-A0A1B4PS54-F1
#
_entry.id   AF-A0A1B4PS54-F1
#
_cell.length_a   1.000
_cell.length_b   1.000
_cell.length_c   1.000
_cell.angle_alpha   90.00
_cell.angle_beta   90.00
_cell.angle_gamma   90.00
#
_symmetry.space_group_name_H-M   'P 1'
#
loop_
_entity.id
_entity.type
_entity.pdbx_description
1 polymer ?
#
loop_
_entity_poly.entity_id
_entity_poly.type
_entity_poly.pdbx_seq_one_letter_code
_entity_poly.pdbx_strand_id
1 'polypeptide(L)' 'MDHEHLTAEISFEGQRLCVIDKEGGNDSMQIEFLVDLYILPDSVKMKFSLDDFMGVVNSARDELRKCA' A
#
# COMPACT_ATOMS: atom_id res chain seq x y z
N MET A 1 21.72 10.21 3.91
CA MET A 1 21.91 9.37 2.72
C MET A 1 20.55 8.81 2.46
N ASP A 2 19.93 9.24 1.36
CA ASP A 2 18.55 8.88 1.03
C ASP A 2 18.53 7.39 0.70
N HIS A 3 18.11 6.58 1.68
CA HIS A 3 17.73 5.21 1.39
C HIS A 3 16.51 5.33 0.47
N GLU A 4 16.63 4.86 -0.77
CA GLU A 4 15.46 4.65 -1.63
C GLU A 4 14.57 3.65 -0.88
N HIS A 5 13.57 4.15 -0.16
CA HIS A 5 12.68 3.31 0.61
C HIS A 5 11.93 2.38 -0.36
N LEU A 6 12.20 1.07 -0.29
CA LEU A 6 11.55 0.11 -1.18
C LEU A 6 10.11 -0.12 -0.72
N THR A 7 9.24 0.74 -1.22
CA THR A 7 7.83 0.74 -0.89
C THR A 7 6.97 0.59 -2.14
N ALA A 8 5.81 -0.04 -1.98
CA ALA A 8 4.76 -0.06 -2.99
C ALA A 8 3.52 0.64 -2.43
N GLU A 9 3.08 1.72 -3.08
CA GLU A 9 1.86 2.42 -2.70
C GLU A 9 0.62 1.67 -3.20
N ILE A 10 -0.35 1.46 -2.31
CA ILE A 10 -1.66 0.92 -2.64
C ILE A 10 -2.66 2.08 -2.72
N SER A 11 -3.05 2.36 -3.96
CA SER A 11 -4.20 3.20 -4.28
C SER A 11 -5.34 2.33 -4.77
N PHE A 12 -6.52 2.46 -4.16
CA PHE A 12 -7.71 1.68 -4.51
C PHE A 12 -8.90 2.61 -4.75
N GLU A 13 -9.55 2.44 -5.91
CA GLU A 13 -10.60 3.36 -6.39
C GLU A 13 -10.19 4.85 -6.36
N GLY A 14 -8.92 5.14 -6.66
CA GLY A 14 -8.37 6.50 -6.67
C GLY A 14 -8.06 7.08 -5.29
N GLN A 15 -8.28 6.31 -4.21
CA GLN A 15 -7.92 6.70 -2.85
C GLN A 15 -6.63 5.99 -2.45
N ARG A 16 -5.64 6.77 -2.01
CA ARG A 16 -4.41 6.25 -1.39
C ARG A 16 -4.73 5.72 0.01
N LEU A 17 -4.37 4.47 0.31
CA LEU A 17 -4.76 3.80 1.56
C LEU A 17 -3.56 3.41 2.43
N CYS A 18 -2.59 2.73 1.85
CA CYS A 18 -1.45 2.19 2.57
C CYS A 18 -0.25 2.02 1.65
N VAL A 19 0.91 1.76 2.26
CA VAL A 19 2.10 1.30 1.56
C VAL A 19 2.48 -0.09 2.06
N ILE A 20 3.04 -0.91 1.17
CA ILE A 20 3.80 -2.09 1.56
C ILE A 20 5.26 -1.66 1.66
N ASP A 21 5.86 -1.82 2.83
CA ASP A 21 7.27 -1.57 3.10
C ASP A 21 8.07 -2.87 2.97
N LYS A 22 9.25 -2.80 2.33
CA LYS A 22 10.19 -3.91 2.14
C LYS A 22 11.57 -3.61 2.75
N GLU A 23 11.70 -2.68 3.69
CA GLU A 23 13.01 -2.35 4.28
C GLU A 23 13.63 -3.56 5.02
N GLY A 24 12.78 -4.42 5.59
CA GLY A 24 13.22 -5.68 6.19
C GLY A 24 13.44 -6.85 5.20
N GLY A 25 13.26 -6.61 3.89
CA GLY A 25 13.36 -7.62 2.84
C GLY A 25 12.05 -8.38 2.56
N ASN A 26 12.10 -9.28 1.56
CA ASN A 26 10.92 -9.97 1.00
C ASN A 26 10.09 -10.78 2.01
N ASP A 27 10.74 -11.28 3.06
CA ASP A 27 10.12 -12.16 4.06
C ASP A 27 9.58 -11.39 5.28
N SER A 28 9.89 -10.10 5.40
CA SER A 28 9.44 -9.26 6.51
C SER A 28 8.75 -7.98 6.07
N MET A 29 8.16 -8.00 4.87
CA MET A 29 7.34 -6.91 4.36
C MET A 29 6.23 -6.53 5.34
N GLN A 30 6.01 -5.22 5.51
CA GLN A 30 5.02 -4.67 6.41
C GLN A 30 3.99 -3.83 5.65
N ILE A 31 2.82 -3.63 6.24
CA ILE A 31 1.81 -2.71 5.71
C ILE A 31 1.70 -1.53 6.67
N GLU A 32 1.88 -0.32 6.15
CA GLU A 32 1.66 0.92 6.87
C GLU A 32 0.43 1.64 6.32
N PHE A 33 -0.57 1.87 7.17
CA PHE A 33 -1.77 2.62 6.81
C PHE A 33 -1.50 4.11 6.84
N LEU A 34 -1.84 4.80 5.76
CA LEU A 34 -1.66 6.23 5.64
C LEU A 34 -2.87 6.93 6.25
N VAL A 35 -2.65 7.56 7.40
CA VAL A 35 -3.67 8.26 8.18
C VAL A 35 -3.83 9.72 7.76
N ASP A 36 -3.71 10.03 6.46
CA ASP A 36 -4.06 11.34 5.88
C ASP A 36 -5.59 11.59 5.92
N LEU A 37 -6.19 11.33 7.09
CA LEU A 37 -7.57 11.53 7.47
C LEU A 37 -7.96 13.02 7.52
N TYR A 38 -6.98 13.93 7.44
CA TYR A 38 -7.21 15.38 7.58
C TYR A 38 -7.57 16.09 6.28
N ILE A 39 -7.42 15.44 5.11
CA ILE A 39 -7.81 15.99 3.81
C ILE A 39 -8.64 14.95 3.06
N LEU A 40 -9.68 14.43 3.71
CA LEU A 40 -10.63 13.57 3.05
C LEU A 40 -11.61 14.46 2.27
N PRO A 41 -11.70 14.39 0.93
CA PRO A 41 -12.81 14.99 0.21
C PRO A 41 -14.13 14.41 0.75
N ASP A 42 -15.24 15.13 0.56
CA ASP A 42 -16.57 14.78 1.13
C ASP A 42 -17.06 13.33 0.84
N SER A 43 -16.39 12.61 -0.07
CA SER A 43 -16.74 11.25 -0.52
C SER A 43 -15.60 10.22 -0.34
N VAL A 44 -15.05 10.10 0.87
CA VAL A 44 -14.06 9.05 1.15
C VAL A 44 -14.72 7.70 1.34
N LYS A 45 -14.23 6.70 0.61
CA LYS A 45 -14.75 5.34 0.67
C LYS A 45 -14.05 4.63 1.83
N MET A 46 -14.84 4.23 2.82
CA MET A 46 -14.35 3.54 4.02
C MET A 46 -14.65 2.03 3.99
N LYS A 47 -15.28 1.54 2.91
CA LYS A 47 -15.67 0.14 2.77
C LYS A 47 -15.43 -0.33 1.35
N PHE A 48 -14.59 -1.36 1.23
CA PHE A 48 -14.19 -1.95 -0.03
C PHE A 48 -14.56 -3.44 -0.06
N SER A 49 -14.58 -4.02 -1.25
CA SER A 49 -14.65 -5.47 -1.44
C SER A 49 -13.38 -6.09 -0.87
N LEU A 50 -13.54 -7.10 -0.01
CA LEU A 50 -12.40 -7.80 0.58
C LEU A 50 -11.58 -8.51 -0.50
N ASP A 51 -12.25 -9.19 -1.42
CA ASP A 51 -11.58 -9.99 -2.45
C ASP A 51 -10.79 -9.09 -3.42
N ASP A 52 -11.37 -7.97 -3.83
CA ASP A 52 -10.69 -7.03 -4.74
C ASP A 52 -9.48 -6.38 -4.06
N PHE A 53 -9.63 -5.98 -2.80
CA PHE A 53 -8.53 -5.39 -2.03
C PHE A 53 -7.39 -6.39 -1.83
N MET A 54 -7.71 -7.65 -1.48
CA MET A 54 -6.71 -8.72 -1.38
C MET A 54 -6.00 -8.98 -2.72
N GLY A 55 -6.72 -8.88 -3.84
CA GLY A 55 -6.13 -8.97 -5.19
C GLY A 55 -5.07 -7.90 -5.44
N VAL A 56 -5.38 -6.65 -5.08
CA VAL A 56 -4.44 -5.52 -5.22
C VAL A 56 -3.23 -5.67 -4.29
N VAL A 57 -3.45 -6.04 -3.02
CA VAL A 57 -2.37 -6.28 -2.05
C VAL A 57 -1.41 -7.38 -2.53
N ASN A 58 -1.96 -8.51 -3.00
CA ASN A 58 -1.14 -9.61 -3.51
C ASN A 58 -0.33 -9.20 -4.74
N SER A 59 -0.95 -8.45 -5.66
CA SER A 59 -0.27 -7.98 -6.87
C SER A 59 0.88 -7.03 -6.53
N ALA A 60 0.63 -6.03 -5.68
CA ALA A 60 1.64 -5.08 -5.23
C ALA A 60 2.80 -5.78 -4.49
N ARG A 61 2.50 -6.74 -3.61
CA ARG A 61 3.52 -7.56 -2.92
C ARG A 61 4.39 -8.31 -3.94
N ASP A 62 3.78 -9.00 -4.90
CA ASP A 62 4.50 -9.84 -5.85
C ASP A 62 5.32 -9.03 -6.85
N GLU A 63 4.91 -7.80 -7.15
CA GLU A 63 5.73 -6.83 -7.90
C GLU A 63 6.89 -6.30 -7.05
N LEU A 64 6.64 -5.84 -5.83
CA LEU A 64 7.66 -5.32 -4.92
C LEU A 64 8.74 -6.36 -4.60
N ARG A 65 8.36 -7.65 -4.57
CA ARG A 65 9.31 -8.77 -4.40
C ARG A 65 10.37 -8.83 -5.51
N LYS A 66 10.05 -8.37 -6.71
CA LYS A 66 10.94 -8.37 -7.89
C LYS A 66 11.88 -7.16 -7.91
N CYS A 67 11.60 -6.12 -7.14
CA CYS A 67 12.49 -4.96 -6.99
C CYS A 67 13.71 -5.35 -6.13
N ALA A 68 14.88 -4.76 -6.42
CA ALA A 68 16.15 -5.12 -5.78
C ALA A 68 16.25 -4.56 -4.36
#